data_AF-A0A9D1P9S4-F1
#
_entry.id   AF-A0A9D1P9S4-F1
#
_cell.length_a   1.000
_cell.length_b   1.000
_cell.length_c   1.000
_cell.angle_alpha   90.00
_cell.angle_beta   90.00
_cell.angle_gamma   90.00
#
_symmetry.space_group_name_H-M   'P 1'
#
loop_
_entity.id
_entity.type
_entity.pdbx_description
1 polymer ?
#
loop_
_entity_poly.entity_id
_entity_poly.type
_entity_poly.pdbx_seq_one_letter_code
_entity_poly.pdbx_strand_id
1 'polypeptide(L)'
;MNPKPIPWKQAYPDAPASFTCALEKTLTNLEEIRPARRRIPLRAALVAAVLFSLAAGMATAWVRHWSIADFLRQDVALPPQEAAQIAGAAREASVKNLGSDSNGVLRMTVREAVYDGMEMLVLVEVAPEHDDCYPVDWLTEWWQESLPQEELERRTGKRIVETGECFFLPPHRMPTGREPVYEDAKGGEYTTTFDVKREDNSLVYLLTVRPGEGTYMDEEESVFCVMPCSRLDPLAVRLEIERFSHPEVGELVINGAFDEALLTLRGAALTRTPLNAHLAIDFILPTSATPPASSDLVYFTQGGVFYHAVSDCMGMDSNLAEHRTVTEAESLGKEPCPNCILVLPEMRFALLAEDGRNLEMGQSSVEISNSGPWGAADGFRQTMDLTSVLPETCVLQVLNAATGEVLAELPCNIHFGAN
;
A
#
# COMPACT_ATOMS: atom_id res chain seq x y z
N MET A 1 -60.90 -22.39 95.37
CA MET A 1 -61.55 -23.10 94.25
C MET A 1 -61.25 -22.34 92.97
N ASN A 2 -60.49 -22.90 92.03
CA ASN A 2 -60.24 -22.28 90.73
C ASN A 2 -61.40 -22.61 89.77
N PRO A 3 -62.07 -21.62 89.15
CA PRO A 3 -63.11 -21.90 88.16
C PRO A 3 -62.47 -22.45 86.88
N LYS A 4 -63.08 -23.51 86.31
CA LYS A 4 -62.64 -24.08 85.02
C LYS A 4 -62.88 -23.06 83.90
N PRO A 5 -61.94 -22.89 82.95
CA PRO A 5 -62.14 -21.99 81.82
C PRO A 5 -63.24 -22.52 80.88
N ILE A 6 -64.18 -21.65 80.53
CA ILE A 6 -65.24 -21.90 79.55
C ILE A 6 -64.59 -21.96 78.14
N PRO A 7 -64.97 -22.93 77.27
CA PRO A 7 -64.46 -22.98 75.91
C PRO A 7 -64.76 -21.68 75.16
N TRP A 8 -63.73 -21.05 74.57
CA TRP A 8 -63.83 -19.71 73.95
C TRP A 8 -64.92 -19.58 72.88
N LYS A 9 -65.28 -20.69 72.22
CA LYS A 9 -66.37 -20.75 71.23
C LYS A 9 -67.78 -20.55 71.81
N GLN A 10 -67.94 -20.61 73.14
CA GLN A 10 -69.20 -20.31 73.83
C GLN A 10 -69.23 -18.89 74.43
N ALA A 11 -68.10 -18.17 74.44
CA ALA A 11 -67.99 -16.85 75.04
C ALA A 11 -68.33 -15.70 74.08
N TYR A 12 -68.36 -15.95 72.77
CA TYR A 12 -68.63 -14.94 71.75
C TYR A 12 -69.67 -15.49 70.77
N PRO A 13 -70.85 -14.85 70.65
CA PRO A 13 -71.79 -15.19 69.59
C PRO A 13 -71.17 -14.89 68.21
N ASP A 14 -71.63 -15.61 67.18
CA ASP A 14 -71.17 -15.41 65.81
C ASP A 14 -71.25 -13.92 65.42
N ALA A 15 -70.22 -13.45 64.71
CA ALA A 15 -70.16 -12.06 64.31
C ALA A 15 -71.41 -11.66 63.52
N PRO A 16 -72.01 -10.47 63.78
CA PRO A 16 -73.19 -10.04 63.05
C PRO A 16 -72.94 -10.05 61.54
N ALA A 17 -73.95 -10.46 60.76
CA ALA A 17 -73.84 -10.57 59.30
C ALA A 17 -73.42 -9.24 58.63
N SER A 18 -73.74 -8.10 59.25
CA SER A 18 -73.31 -6.77 58.79
C SER A 18 -71.80 -6.54 58.96
N PHE A 19 -71.20 -7.10 60.01
CA PHE A 19 -69.76 -7.03 60.25
C PHE A 19 -68.99 -7.95 59.30
N THR A 20 -69.46 -9.18 59.09
CA THR A 20 -68.81 -10.11 58.14
C THR A 20 -68.90 -9.61 56.70
N CYS A 21 -70.06 -9.06 56.29
CA CYS A 21 -70.21 -8.46 54.97
C CYS A 21 -69.33 -7.21 54.77
N ALA A 22 -69.22 -6.35 55.80
CA ALA A 22 -68.33 -5.20 55.75
C ALA A 22 -66.85 -5.61 55.71
N LEU A 23 -66.47 -6.66 56.46
CA LEU A 23 -65.11 -7.21 56.47
C LEU A 23 -64.75 -7.83 55.13
N GLU A 24 -65.62 -8.65 54.54
CA GLU A 24 -65.41 -9.23 53.21
C GLU A 24 -65.27 -8.14 52.16
N LYS A 25 -66.18 -7.16 52.14
CA LYS A 25 -66.10 -6.03 51.20
C LYS A 25 -64.81 -5.20 51.37
N THR A 26 -64.32 -5.06 52.60
CA THR A 26 -63.05 -4.37 52.88
C THR A 26 -61.85 -5.20 52.43
N LEU A 27 -61.88 -6.52 52.62
CA LEU A 27 -60.82 -7.42 52.17
C LEU A 27 -60.76 -7.53 50.65
N THR A 28 -61.90 -7.58 49.97
CA THR A 28 -61.97 -7.57 48.50
C THR A 28 -61.46 -6.25 47.92
N ASN A 29 -61.83 -5.12 48.53
CA ASN A 29 -61.28 -3.81 48.14
C ASN A 29 -59.76 -3.71 48.41
N LEU A 30 -59.25 -4.35 49.46
CA LEU A 30 -57.81 -4.39 49.74
C LEU A 30 -57.04 -5.30 48.77
N GLU A 31 -57.67 -6.35 48.23
CA GLU A 31 -57.11 -7.17 47.15
C GLU A 31 -57.09 -6.41 45.80
N GLU A 32 -58.12 -5.60 45.51
CA GLU A 32 -58.16 -4.72 44.33
C GLU A 32 -57.19 -3.52 44.42
N ILE A 33 -56.83 -3.07 45.64
CA ILE A 33 -55.86 -1.98 45.87
C ILE A 33 -54.40 -2.51 45.93
N ARG A 34 -54.11 -3.74 45.47
CA ARG A 34 -52.72 -4.09 45.13
C ARG A 34 -52.36 -3.41 43.80
N PRO A 35 -51.56 -2.31 43.78
CA PRO A 35 -51.03 -1.86 42.51
C PRO A 35 -50.21 -3.01 41.94
N ALA A 36 -50.46 -3.37 40.68
CA ALA A 36 -49.59 -4.18 39.86
C ALA A 36 -48.26 -3.44 39.62
N ARG A 37 -47.52 -3.18 40.69
CA ARG A 37 -46.16 -2.69 40.65
C ARG A 37 -45.35 -3.93 40.31
N ARG A 38 -45.11 -4.15 39.01
CA ARG A 38 -44.02 -5.01 38.55
C ARG A 38 -42.75 -4.49 39.20
N ARG A 39 -42.44 -4.98 40.40
CA ARG A 39 -41.13 -4.81 41.02
C ARG A 39 -40.20 -5.63 40.16
N ILE A 40 -39.64 -5.02 39.12
CA ILE A 40 -38.35 -5.50 38.62
C ILE A 40 -37.47 -5.49 39.87
N PRO A 41 -37.03 -6.65 40.38
CA PRO A 41 -36.23 -6.66 41.59
C PRO A 41 -35.05 -5.74 41.33
N LEU A 42 -34.70 -4.88 42.28
CA LEU A 42 -33.66 -3.86 42.11
C LEU A 42 -32.36 -4.46 41.53
N ARG A 43 -32.12 -5.75 41.81
CA ARG A 43 -31.07 -6.59 41.23
C ARG A 43 -31.19 -6.80 39.72
N ALA A 44 -32.39 -7.07 39.17
CA ALA A 44 -32.60 -7.18 37.73
C ALA A 44 -32.48 -5.81 37.03
N ALA A 45 -32.88 -4.72 37.70
CA ALA A 45 -32.63 -3.37 37.16
C ALA A 45 -31.14 -3.01 37.18
N LEU A 46 -30.41 -3.40 38.23
CA LEU A 46 -28.95 -3.26 38.31
C LEU A 46 -28.22 -4.12 37.28
N VAL A 47 -28.64 -5.38 37.11
CA VAL A 47 -28.08 -6.28 36.09
C VAL A 47 -28.40 -5.75 34.70
N ALA A 48 -29.62 -5.26 34.45
CA ALA A 48 -29.96 -4.62 33.18
C ALA A 48 -29.16 -3.33 32.95
N ALA A 49 -28.92 -2.52 33.99
CA ALA A 49 -28.09 -1.32 33.90
C ALA A 49 -26.63 -1.67 33.64
N VAL A 50 -26.05 -2.67 34.32
CA VAL A 50 -24.69 -3.16 34.06
C VAL A 50 -24.59 -3.78 32.66
N LEU A 51 -25.57 -4.55 32.21
CA LEU A 51 -25.63 -5.07 30.85
C LEU A 51 -25.79 -3.95 29.82
N PHE A 52 -26.58 -2.90 30.11
CA PHE A 52 -26.67 -1.72 29.25
C PHE A 52 -25.40 -0.90 29.26
N SER A 53 -24.67 -0.80 30.38
CA SER A 53 -23.38 -0.12 30.46
C SER A 53 -22.27 -0.93 29.80
N LEU A 54 -22.30 -2.26 29.88
CA LEU A 54 -21.41 -3.16 29.14
C LEU A 54 -21.75 -3.14 27.64
N ALA A 55 -23.03 -3.13 27.27
CA ALA A 55 -23.47 -3.02 25.88
C ALA A 55 -23.24 -1.63 25.29
N ALA A 56 -23.41 -0.56 26.08
CA ALA A 56 -23.05 0.80 25.70
C ALA A 56 -21.53 0.97 25.63
N GLY A 57 -20.77 0.34 26.54
CA GLY A 57 -19.31 0.25 26.48
C GLY A 57 -18.83 -0.53 25.25
N MET A 58 -19.54 -1.58 24.84
CA MET A 58 -19.30 -2.29 23.57
C MET A 58 -19.75 -1.47 22.35
N ALA A 59 -20.78 -0.63 22.47
CA ALA A 59 -21.27 0.23 21.39
C ALA A 59 -20.40 1.48 21.18
N THR A 60 -19.71 1.98 22.21
CA THR A 60 -18.68 3.04 22.10
C THR A 60 -17.30 2.47 21.76
N ALA A 61 -17.11 1.15 21.79
CA ALA A 61 -15.90 0.46 21.33
C ALA A 61 -16.03 -0.07 19.89
N TRP A 62 -16.98 0.46 19.11
CA TRP A 62 -17.00 0.33 17.65
C TRP A 62 -16.34 1.54 16.99
N VAL A 63 -15.21 2.00 17.52
CA VAL A 63 -14.25 2.71 16.67
C VAL A 63 -13.73 1.63 15.73
N ARG A 64 -14.13 1.68 14.46
CA ARG A 64 -13.50 0.84 13.44
C ARG A 64 -12.07 1.31 13.33
N HIS A 65 -11.16 0.58 13.97
CA HIS A 65 -9.74 0.74 13.72
C HIS A 65 -9.47 0.28 12.29
N TRP A 66 -8.79 1.11 11.51
CA TRP A 66 -8.35 0.70 10.18
C TRP A 66 -7.36 -0.46 10.29
N SER A 67 -7.51 -1.44 9.40
CA SER A 67 -6.56 -2.55 9.21
C SER A 67 -5.99 -2.53 7.79
N ILE A 68 -4.88 -3.23 7.55
CA ILE A 68 -4.30 -3.39 6.20
C ILE A 68 -5.39 -3.88 5.22
N ALA A 69 -6.19 -4.86 5.65
CA ALA A 69 -7.26 -5.42 4.83
C ALA A 69 -8.37 -4.41 4.50
N ASP A 70 -8.65 -3.43 5.37
CA ASP A 70 -9.65 -2.40 5.10
C ASP A 70 -9.16 -1.35 4.11
N PHE A 71 -7.86 -1.01 4.16
CA PHE A 71 -7.23 -0.18 3.15
C PHE A 71 -7.26 -0.86 1.78
N LEU A 72 -6.81 -2.12 1.69
CA LEU A 72 -6.78 -2.88 0.44
C LEU A 72 -8.16 -3.03 -0.20
N ARG A 73 -9.21 -3.30 0.60
CA ARG A 73 -10.60 -3.39 0.08
C ARG A 73 -11.16 -2.07 -0.45
N GLN A 74 -10.58 -0.94 -0.05
CA GLN A 74 -10.98 0.39 -0.50
C GLN A 74 -10.11 0.91 -1.64
N ASP A 75 -9.12 0.13 -2.09
CA ASP A 75 -8.32 0.50 -3.24
C ASP A 75 -9.22 0.56 -4.48
N VAL A 76 -9.34 1.76 -5.06
CA VAL A 76 -10.17 2.03 -6.23
C VAL A 76 -9.51 1.51 -7.52
N ALA A 77 -8.20 1.24 -7.48
CA ALA A 77 -7.48 0.70 -8.62
C ALA A 77 -7.81 -0.79 -8.89
N LEU A 78 -8.30 -1.51 -7.87
CA LEU A 78 -8.59 -2.95 -7.98
C LEU A 78 -10.10 -3.24 -8.06
N PRO A 79 -10.50 -4.26 -8.84
CA PRO A 79 -11.84 -4.83 -8.72
C PRO A 79 -12.11 -5.34 -7.30
N PRO A 80 -13.34 -5.20 -6.76
CA PRO A 80 -13.63 -5.56 -5.37
C PRO A 80 -13.32 -7.01 -4.99
N GLN A 81 -13.43 -7.95 -5.95
CA GLN A 81 -13.12 -9.36 -5.71
C GLN A 81 -11.62 -9.60 -5.58
N GLU A 82 -10.81 -8.98 -6.44
CA GLU A 82 -9.35 -9.06 -6.39
C GLU A 82 -8.82 -8.41 -5.10
N ALA A 83 -9.31 -7.19 -4.81
CA ALA A 83 -9.01 -6.48 -3.57
C ALA A 83 -9.38 -7.32 -2.33
N ALA A 84 -10.52 -8.01 -2.34
CA ALA A 84 -10.94 -8.88 -1.24
C ALA A 84 -10.04 -10.12 -1.08
N GLN A 85 -9.52 -10.67 -2.17
CA GLN A 85 -8.60 -11.81 -2.15
C GLN A 85 -7.24 -11.42 -1.56
N ILE A 86 -6.65 -10.31 -2.04
CA ILE A 86 -5.38 -9.78 -1.52
C ILE A 86 -5.54 -9.39 -0.04
N ALA A 87 -6.64 -8.69 0.30
CA ALA A 87 -6.95 -8.36 1.68
C ALA A 87 -7.17 -9.59 2.58
N GLY A 88 -7.66 -10.70 2.01
CA GLY A 88 -7.79 -11.98 2.70
C GLY A 88 -6.42 -12.55 3.07
N ALA A 89 -5.52 -12.66 2.10
CA ALA A 89 -4.15 -13.12 2.31
C ALA A 89 -3.40 -12.23 3.31
N ALA A 90 -3.45 -10.91 3.13
CA ALA A 90 -2.82 -9.96 4.05
C ALA A 90 -3.36 -10.08 5.48
N ARG A 91 -4.68 -10.27 5.65
CA ARG A 91 -5.30 -10.42 6.98
C ARG A 91 -4.86 -11.68 7.69
N GLU A 92 -4.69 -12.78 6.96
CA GLU A 92 -4.31 -14.07 7.53
C GLU A 92 -2.83 -14.11 7.93
N ALA A 93 -1.99 -13.42 7.16
CA ALA A 93 -0.55 -13.38 7.37
C ALA A 93 -0.04 -12.20 8.23
N SER A 94 -0.87 -11.19 8.50
CA SER A 94 -0.39 -9.99 9.20
C SER A 94 -0.01 -10.27 10.66
N VAL A 95 1.17 -9.77 11.02
CA VAL A 95 1.63 -9.66 12.41
C VAL A 95 1.05 -8.38 12.99
N LYS A 96 0.69 -8.38 14.28
CA LYS A 96 0.04 -7.23 14.94
C LYS A 96 0.85 -6.75 16.14
N ASN A 97 0.69 -5.47 16.49
CA ASN A 97 1.30 -4.81 17.64
C ASN A 97 2.83 -4.95 17.66
N LEU A 98 3.49 -4.58 16.55
CA LEU A 98 4.92 -4.81 16.36
C LEU A 98 5.81 -3.85 17.17
N GLY A 99 5.28 -2.70 17.58
CA GLY A 99 6.02 -1.78 18.43
C GLY A 99 5.44 -0.37 18.47
N SER A 100 5.95 0.44 19.38
CA SER A 100 5.61 1.86 19.47
C SER A 100 6.78 2.67 20.05
N ASP A 101 6.89 3.93 19.66
CA ASP A 101 7.85 4.89 20.19
C ASP A 101 7.20 6.27 20.38
N SER A 102 7.74 7.13 21.24
CA SER A 102 7.23 8.48 21.48
C SER A 102 8.34 9.49 21.82
N ASN A 103 8.13 10.76 21.49
CA ASN A 103 9.14 11.83 21.65
C ASN A 103 8.67 13.02 22.52
N GLY A 104 7.66 12.81 23.37
CA GLY A 104 7.03 13.86 24.19
C GLY A 104 5.97 14.67 23.45
N VAL A 105 5.80 14.44 22.14
CA VAL A 105 4.92 15.22 21.25
C VAL A 105 4.04 14.28 20.43
N LEU A 106 4.67 13.31 19.75
CA LEU A 106 4.00 12.24 19.01
C LEU A 106 4.25 10.89 19.65
N ARG A 107 3.29 10.00 19.45
CA ARG A 107 3.41 8.56 19.58
C ARG A 107 3.21 7.94 18.22
N MET A 108 4.12 7.06 17.84
CA MET A 108 4.01 6.24 16.64
C MET A 108 3.87 4.78 17.05
N THR A 109 2.93 4.06 16.43
CA THR A 109 2.65 2.65 16.70
C THR A 109 2.56 1.89 15.38
N VAL A 110 3.36 0.84 15.23
CA VAL A 110 3.20 -0.11 14.12
C VAL A 110 2.14 -1.13 14.53
N ARG A 111 0.93 -0.94 14.01
CA ARG A 111 -0.26 -1.72 14.36
C ARG A 111 -0.27 -3.09 13.70
N GLU A 112 0.04 -3.13 12.41
CA GLU A 112 0.01 -4.35 11.60
C GLU A 112 1.15 -4.30 10.57
N ALA A 113 1.74 -5.44 10.25
CA ALA A 113 2.68 -5.54 9.13
C ALA A 113 2.58 -6.92 8.47
N VAL A 114 2.82 -6.98 7.17
CA VAL A 114 2.86 -8.23 6.39
C VAL A 114 3.93 -8.12 5.30
N TYR A 115 4.71 -9.18 5.08
CA TYR A 115 5.77 -9.23 4.06
C TYR A 115 5.74 -10.57 3.32
N ASP A 116 5.61 -10.57 2.00
CA ASP A 116 5.50 -11.79 1.19
C ASP A 116 6.75 -12.16 0.39
N GLY A 117 7.86 -11.45 0.62
CA GLY A 117 9.09 -11.62 -0.14
C GLY A 117 9.28 -10.58 -1.25
N MET A 118 8.20 -10.03 -1.81
CA MET A 118 8.25 -9.01 -2.88
C MET A 118 7.70 -7.66 -2.43
N GLU A 119 6.71 -7.64 -1.55
CA GLU A 119 6.07 -6.44 -1.06
C GLU A 119 5.84 -6.53 0.45
N MET A 120 6.12 -5.42 1.14
CA MET A 120 5.81 -5.25 2.55
C MET A 120 4.72 -4.19 2.71
N LEU A 121 3.69 -4.52 3.47
CA LEU A 121 2.66 -3.58 3.87
C LEU A 121 2.79 -3.32 5.37
N VAL A 122 2.90 -2.06 5.77
CA VAL A 122 3.07 -1.66 7.17
C VAL A 122 2.01 -0.64 7.54
N LEU A 123 1.19 -0.96 8.54
CA LEU A 123 0.17 -0.07 9.08
C LEU A 123 0.71 0.67 10.29
N VAL A 124 0.80 1.99 10.17
CA VAL A 124 1.41 2.88 11.16
C VAL A 124 0.37 3.86 11.64
N GLU A 125 0.13 3.89 12.94
CA GLU A 125 -0.64 4.93 13.60
C GLU A 125 0.30 6.00 14.14
N VAL A 126 -0.03 7.25 13.86
CA VAL A 126 0.62 8.43 14.42
C VAL A 126 -0.43 9.23 15.17
N ALA A 127 -0.22 9.37 16.47
CA ALA A 127 -1.14 10.06 17.38
C ALA A 127 -0.38 11.08 18.24
N PRO A 128 -1.02 12.16 18.70
CA PRO A 128 -0.43 13.02 19.72
C PRO A 128 -0.21 12.22 21.01
N GLU A 129 0.88 12.50 21.70
CA GLU A 129 1.18 11.77 22.94
C GLU A 129 0.25 12.17 24.09
N HIS A 130 -0.23 13.41 24.09
CA HIS A 130 -1.13 13.97 25.10
C HIS A 130 -2.34 14.65 24.45
N ASP A 131 -3.52 14.56 25.07
CA ASP A 131 -4.76 15.17 24.55
C ASP A 131 -4.71 16.71 24.50
N ASP A 132 -3.82 17.32 25.29
CA ASP A 132 -3.57 18.76 25.33
C ASP A 132 -2.63 19.24 24.21
N CYS A 133 -1.99 18.32 23.46
CA CYS A 133 -1.26 18.66 22.25
C CYS A 133 -2.28 19.08 21.18
N TYR A 134 -2.18 20.32 20.70
CA TYR A 134 -3.12 20.89 19.73
C TYR A 134 -3.37 19.93 18.54
N PRO A 135 -4.62 19.79 18.08
CA PRO A 135 -5.08 18.64 17.32
C PRO A 135 -4.66 18.74 15.87
N VAL A 136 -3.92 17.76 15.34
CA VAL A 136 -3.82 17.36 13.90
C VAL A 136 -3.36 18.42 12.87
N ASP A 137 -3.49 19.72 13.14
CA ASP A 137 -3.16 20.83 12.26
C ASP A 137 -1.65 20.83 11.96
N TRP A 138 -0.81 20.44 12.90
CA TRP A 138 0.65 20.33 12.70
C TRP A 138 1.09 19.03 12.01
N LEU A 139 0.44 17.90 12.32
CA LEU A 139 0.60 16.63 11.59
C LEU A 139 0.20 16.78 10.12
N THR A 140 -0.71 17.72 9.84
CA THR A 140 -1.14 18.12 8.50
C THR A 140 -0.36 19.33 7.95
N GLU A 141 0.24 20.20 8.77
CA GLU A 141 1.04 21.36 8.34
C GLU A 141 2.28 20.96 7.52
N TRP A 142 2.86 19.78 7.79
CA TRP A 142 3.93 19.23 6.93
C TRP A 142 3.46 18.90 5.51
N TRP A 143 2.15 18.81 5.28
CA TRP A 143 1.50 18.69 3.97
C TRP A 143 0.95 20.03 3.46
N GLN A 144 0.81 21.03 4.34
CA GLN A 144 0.23 22.34 4.01
C GLN A 144 1.20 23.30 3.32
N GLU A 145 2.50 23.02 3.25
CA GLU A 145 3.39 23.84 2.40
C GLU A 145 2.97 23.80 0.91
N SER A 146 1.94 23.02 0.52
CA SER A 146 1.37 23.10 -0.83
C SER A 146 -0.16 22.94 -0.97
N LEU A 147 -0.98 22.70 0.08
CA LEU A 147 -2.39 22.30 -0.14
C LEU A 147 -3.41 22.88 0.89
N PRO A 148 -4.56 23.42 0.43
CA PRO A 148 -5.66 23.90 1.30
C PRO A 148 -6.37 22.80 2.11
N GLN A 149 -7.04 23.16 3.21
CA GLN A 149 -7.78 22.24 4.10
C GLN A 149 -8.86 21.40 3.38
N GLU A 150 -9.62 21.98 2.44
CA GLU A 150 -10.59 21.23 1.60
C GLU A 150 -9.91 20.16 0.74
N GLU A 151 -8.68 20.42 0.28
CA GLU A 151 -7.89 19.48 -0.52
C GLU A 151 -7.36 18.33 0.33
N LEU A 152 -7.05 18.62 1.59
CA LEU A 152 -6.57 17.65 2.58
C LEU A 152 -7.69 16.70 3.00
N GLU A 153 -8.90 17.23 3.25
CA GLU A 153 -10.12 16.44 3.48
C GLU A 153 -10.52 15.63 2.23
N ARG A 154 -10.24 16.14 1.02
CA ARG A 154 -10.40 15.42 -0.25
C ARG A 154 -9.33 14.35 -0.49
N ARG A 155 -8.15 14.49 0.11
CA ARG A 155 -7.00 13.57 -0.04
C ARG A 155 -6.90 12.53 1.07
N THR A 156 -7.48 12.75 2.25
CA THR A 156 -7.72 11.70 3.24
C THR A 156 -8.67 10.67 2.64
N GLY A 157 -8.10 9.64 2.01
CA GLY A 157 -8.81 8.73 1.11
C GLY A 157 -8.22 8.55 -0.29
N LYS A 158 -7.04 9.13 -0.59
CA LYS A 158 -6.32 8.95 -1.85
C LYS A 158 -4.89 8.45 -1.60
N ARG A 159 -4.40 7.61 -2.52
CA ARG A 159 -3.01 7.11 -2.58
C ARG A 159 -2.05 8.22 -2.91
N ILE A 160 -1.01 8.40 -2.10
CA ILE A 160 0.08 9.35 -2.33
C ILE A 160 1.33 8.54 -2.66
N VAL A 161 1.93 8.83 -3.81
CA VAL A 161 3.18 8.23 -4.26
C VAL A 161 4.28 9.25 -3.97
N GLU A 162 5.15 8.95 -3.01
CA GLU A 162 6.34 9.74 -2.73
C GLU A 162 7.57 8.86 -2.99
N THR A 163 8.33 9.16 -4.04
CA THR A 163 9.61 8.50 -4.31
C THR A 163 10.70 9.19 -3.49
N GLY A 164 10.92 8.75 -2.24
CA GLY A 164 11.94 9.32 -1.36
C GLY A 164 12.10 8.60 0.00
N GLU A 165 13.23 8.87 0.67
CA GLU A 165 13.75 8.18 1.88
C GLU A 165 12.92 8.37 3.17
N CYS A 166 11.73 8.96 3.09
CA CYS A 166 11.11 9.66 4.24
C CYS A 166 10.41 8.76 5.26
N PHE A 167 10.00 7.53 4.92
CA PHE A 167 9.17 6.70 5.81
C PHE A 167 9.72 5.32 6.14
N PHE A 168 10.73 4.83 5.43
CA PHE A 168 11.25 3.49 5.63
C PHE A 168 12.76 3.47 5.42
N LEU A 169 13.52 3.08 6.45
CA LEU A 169 14.97 2.93 6.38
C LEU A 169 15.37 1.46 6.52
N PRO A 170 16.23 0.93 5.62
CA PRO A 170 16.80 -0.39 5.79
C PRO A 170 17.79 -0.42 6.97
N PRO A 171 18.07 -1.60 7.55
CA PRO A 171 18.87 -1.72 8.76
C PRO A 171 20.25 -1.05 8.69
N HIS A 172 20.90 -1.12 7.53
CA HIS A 172 22.23 -0.55 7.33
C HIS A 172 22.25 0.99 7.19
N ARG A 173 21.08 1.64 7.13
CA ARG A 173 20.94 3.10 7.21
C ARG A 173 20.41 3.57 8.56
N MET A 174 20.38 2.70 9.56
CA MET A 174 19.97 3.06 10.92
C MET A 174 20.89 4.15 11.50
N PRO A 175 20.34 5.24 12.07
CA PRO A 175 21.12 6.17 12.86
C PRO A 175 21.71 5.43 14.07
N THR A 176 23.03 5.43 14.21
CA THR A 176 23.72 4.87 15.40
C THR A 176 23.69 5.82 16.61
N GLY A 177 22.88 6.90 16.54
CA GLY A 177 22.68 7.92 17.56
C GLY A 177 21.60 8.94 17.15
N ARG A 178 21.46 10.04 17.90
CA ARG A 178 20.50 11.14 17.61
C ARG A 178 20.81 11.97 16.36
N GLU A 179 21.92 11.69 15.67
CA GLU A 179 22.25 12.34 14.40
C GLU A 179 22.07 11.34 13.26
N PRO A 180 21.30 11.68 12.20
CA PRO A 180 21.16 10.83 11.03
C PRO A 180 22.47 10.87 10.25
N VAL A 181 23.26 9.79 10.34
CA VAL A 181 24.44 9.59 9.50
C VAL A 181 24.01 8.75 8.30
N TYR A 182 23.82 9.43 7.16
CA TYR A 182 23.63 8.80 5.86
C TYR A 182 25.03 8.44 5.33
N GLU A 183 25.51 7.23 5.64
CA GLU A 183 26.71 6.69 4.99
C GLU A 183 26.30 5.76 3.84
N ASP A 184 26.91 6.03 2.68
CA ASP A 184 26.77 5.37 1.39
C ASP A 184 27.26 3.91 1.44
N ALA A 185 26.59 3.06 2.20
CA ALA A 185 26.67 1.62 1.99
C ALA A 185 25.86 1.29 0.73
N LYS A 186 26.32 0.31 -0.05
CA LYS A 186 25.71 -0.20 -1.28
C LYS A 186 24.35 -0.88 -1.02
N GLY A 187 23.42 -0.20 -0.36
CA GLY A 187 22.09 -0.66 -0.01
C GLY A 187 21.13 -0.33 -1.15
N GLY A 188 20.42 -1.33 -1.65
CA GLY A 188 19.52 -1.13 -2.77
C GLY A 188 18.39 -0.17 -2.46
N GLU A 189 17.84 0.34 -3.55
CA GLU A 189 16.79 1.34 -3.57
C GLU A 189 15.48 0.70 -3.09
N TYR A 190 14.79 1.32 -2.14
CA TYR A 190 13.45 0.88 -1.74
C TYR A 190 12.46 1.93 -2.23
N THR A 191 11.38 1.48 -2.86
CA THR A 191 10.26 2.34 -3.24
C THR A 191 9.18 2.21 -2.18
N THR A 192 8.82 3.33 -1.54
CA THR A 192 7.73 3.37 -0.56
C THR A 192 6.59 4.24 -1.09
N THR A 193 5.36 3.74 -1.02
CA THR A 193 4.15 4.53 -1.28
C THR A 193 3.24 4.45 -0.06
N PHE A 194 2.29 5.36 0.11
CA PHE A 194 1.39 5.27 1.25
C PHE A 194 -0.01 5.80 0.99
N ASP A 195 -0.96 5.21 1.72
CA ASP A 195 -2.32 5.68 1.87
C ASP A 195 -2.53 6.17 3.29
N VAL A 196 -3.31 7.25 3.48
CA VAL A 196 -3.57 7.82 4.82
C VAL A 196 -5.07 7.97 5.09
N LYS A 197 -5.47 7.60 6.30
CA LYS A 197 -6.84 7.76 6.82
C LYS A 197 -6.77 8.42 8.20
N ARG A 198 -7.76 9.26 8.49
CA ARG A 198 -7.94 9.81 9.83
C ARG A 198 -8.76 8.85 10.68
N GLU A 199 -8.32 8.64 11.92
CA GLU A 199 -9.02 7.84 12.93
C GLU A 199 -8.99 8.61 14.25
N ASP A 200 -10.11 9.25 14.58
CA ASP A 200 -10.24 10.18 15.71
C ASP A 200 -9.17 11.29 15.70
N ASN A 201 -8.27 11.27 16.70
CA ASN A 201 -7.16 12.21 16.86
C ASN A 201 -5.84 11.66 16.29
N SER A 202 -5.88 10.54 15.57
CA SER A 202 -4.71 9.89 14.96
C SER A 202 -4.80 9.89 13.43
N LEU A 203 -3.64 9.78 12.79
CA LEU A 203 -3.50 9.46 11.37
C LEU A 203 -2.98 8.03 11.25
N VAL A 204 -3.65 7.23 10.43
CA VAL A 204 -3.27 5.85 10.14
C VAL A 204 -2.77 5.80 8.70
N TYR A 205 -1.53 5.37 8.54
CA TYR A 205 -0.84 5.21 7.28
C TYR A 205 -0.74 3.73 6.93
N LEU A 206 -1.14 3.35 5.73
CA LEU A 206 -0.71 2.11 5.10
C LEU A 206 0.50 2.44 4.24
N LEU A 207 1.68 1.99 4.64
CA LEU A 207 2.90 2.05 3.85
C LEU A 207 3.00 0.79 2.99
N THR A 208 3.28 0.95 1.70
CA THR A 208 3.61 -0.12 0.76
C THR A 208 5.07 0.04 0.39
N VAL A 209 5.91 -0.90 0.81
CA VAL A 209 7.36 -0.88 0.66
C VAL A 209 7.77 -2.00 -0.29
N ARG A 210 8.57 -1.65 -1.29
CA ARG A 210 9.10 -2.59 -2.28
C ARG A 210 10.62 -2.48 -2.32
N PRO A 211 11.34 -3.60 -2.17
CA PRO A 211 12.78 -3.61 -2.41
C PRO A 211 13.04 -3.47 -3.91
N GLY A 212 14.10 -2.75 -4.27
CA GLY A 212 14.53 -2.55 -5.65
C GLY A 212 15.19 -3.80 -6.25
N GLU A 213 15.48 -3.76 -7.54
CA GLU A 213 16.06 -4.90 -8.27
C GLU A 213 17.41 -5.32 -7.66
N GLY A 214 17.55 -6.61 -7.35
CA GLY A 214 18.77 -7.15 -6.71
C GLY A 214 18.88 -6.90 -5.21
N THR A 215 17.93 -6.19 -4.60
CA THR A 215 17.74 -6.19 -3.15
C THR A 215 16.69 -7.20 -2.75
N TYR A 216 17.11 -8.18 -1.97
CA TYR A 216 16.20 -8.91 -1.09
C TYR A 216 16.40 -8.34 0.31
N MET A 217 15.32 -8.19 1.07
CA MET A 217 15.48 -7.98 2.50
C MET A 217 16.17 -9.25 3.02
N ASP A 218 17.41 -9.12 3.48
CA ASP A 218 18.19 -10.28 3.91
C ASP A 218 17.37 -11.03 4.99
N GLU A 219 17.38 -12.36 4.97
CA GLU A 219 16.58 -13.16 5.91
C GLU A 219 17.01 -12.90 7.37
N GLU A 220 18.22 -12.36 7.56
CA GLU A 220 18.78 -11.94 8.85
C GLU A 220 18.43 -10.48 9.22
N GLU A 221 17.84 -9.71 8.31
CA GLU A 221 17.55 -8.30 8.43
C GLU A 221 16.05 -8.03 8.58
N SER A 222 15.57 -8.31 9.77
CA SER A 222 14.17 -8.10 10.17
C SER A 222 14.03 -6.82 10.98
N VAL A 223 14.74 -5.73 10.65
CA VAL A 223 14.69 -4.50 11.46
C VAL A 223 14.46 -3.28 10.60
N PHE A 224 13.22 -2.81 10.60
CA PHE A 224 12.85 -1.62 9.84
C PHE A 224 12.52 -0.47 10.77
N CYS A 225 12.90 0.74 10.36
CA CYS A 225 12.51 1.96 11.04
C CYS A 225 11.49 2.70 10.19
N VAL A 226 10.30 2.92 10.76
CA VAL A 226 9.39 3.94 10.25
C VAL A 226 9.77 5.26 10.88
N MET A 227 9.86 6.33 10.09
CA MET A 227 10.11 7.69 10.59
C MET A 227 9.07 8.66 10.02
N PRO A 228 8.46 9.55 10.82
CA PRO A 228 7.79 10.73 10.29
C PRO A 228 8.88 11.72 9.86
N CYS A 229 8.78 12.28 8.66
CA CYS A 229 9.81 13.18 8.11
C CYS A 229 9.89 14.52 8.89
N SER A 230 10.58 14.56 10.04
CA SER A 230 10.91 15.79 10.79
C SER A 230 12.41 16.09 10.83
N ARG A 231 12.72 17.39 10.77
CA ARG A 231 14.00 17.98 11.25
C ARG A 231 14.17 17.98 12.77
N LEU A 232 13.26 17.33 13.51
CA LEU A 232 13.19 17.25 14.97
C LEU A 232 13.21 15.77 15.35
N ASP A 233 13.90 15.46 16.45
CA ASP A 233 14.26 14.12 16.96
C ASP A 233 13.58 12.94 16.25
N PRO A 234 14.34 12.09 15.51
CA PRO A 234 13.78 11.01 14.72
C PRO A 234 13.06 10.00 15.62
N LEU A 235 11.76 9.83 15.39
CA LEU A 235 10.95 8.74 15.95
C LEU A 235 11.19 7.49 15.11
N ALA A 236 11.64 6.40 15.71
CA ALA A 236 11.93 5.17 14.99
C ALA A 236 11.30 3.98 15.71
N VAL A 237 10.30 3.36 15.09
CA VAL A 237 9.77 2.09 15.58
C VAL A 237 10.48 0.96 14.86
N ARG A 238 11.22 0.15 15.61
CA ARG A 238 11.81 -1.10 15.15
C ARG A 238 10.72 -2.17 15.07
N LEU A 239 10.60 -2.82 13.91
CA LEU A 239 9.69 -3.95 13.70
C LEU A 239 10.43 -5.17 13.17
N GLU A 240 10.08 -6.35 13.72
CA GLU A 240 10.58 -7.66 13.30
C GLU A 240 9.48 -8.43 12.57
N ILE A 241 9.76 -8.79 11.31
CA ILE A 241 8.81 -9.47 10.43
C ILE A 241 9.51 -10.51 9.57
N GLU A 242 8.92 -11.70 9.50
CA GLU A 242 9.36 -12.77 8.61
C GLU A 242 8.52 -12.78 7.34
N ARG A 243 9.12 -13.21 6.23
CA ARG A 243 8.36 -13.46 5.00
C ARG A 243 7.37 -14.60 5.22
N PHE A 244 6.12 -14.44 4.79
CA PHE A 244 5.10 -15.50 4.93
C PHE A 244 4.90 -16.33 3.66
N SER A 245 5.42 -15.86 2.52
CA SER A 245 5.33 -16.55 1.23
C SER A 245 6.68 -16.50 0.51
N HIS A 246 6.85 -17.42 -0.43
CA HIS A 246 7.92 -17.36 -1.42
C HIS A 246 7.34 -16.91 -2.77
N PRO A 247 8.11 -16.18 -3.59
CA PRO A 247 7.67 -15.84 -4.93
C PRO A 247 7.54 -17.09 -5.81
N GLU A 248 6.37 -17.25 -6.43
CA GLU A 248 6.11 -18.24 -7.47
C GLU A 248 6.60 -17.71 -8.81
N VAL A 249 7.44 -18.49 -9.49
CA VAL A 249 7.87 -18.17 -10.85
C VAL A 249 6.83 -18.71 -11.83
N GLY A 250 6.32 -17.83 -12.67
CA GLY A 250 5.41 -18.14 -13.77
C GLY A 250 6.03 -17.85 -15.13
N GLU A 251 5.26 -18.16 -16.16
CA GLU A 251 5.58 -17.93 -17.55
C GLU A 251 4.47 -17.11 -18.20
N LEU A 252 4.85 -16.06 -18.94
CA LEU A 252 3.96 -15.35 -19.85
C LEU A 252 4.19 -15.90 -21.26
N VAL A 253 3.28 -16.77 -21.72
CA VAL A 253 3.33 -17.37 -23.05
C VAL A 253 2.68 -16.44 -24.05
N ILE A 254 3.50 -15.77 -24.85
CA ILE A 254 3.05 -14.84 -25.89
C ILE A 254 2.72 -15.63 -27.16
N ASN A 255 1.46 -15.60 -27.59
CA ASN A 255 0.99 -16.38 -28.73
C ASN A 255 1.15 -15.58 -30.03
N GLY A 256 2.38 -15.54 -30.54
CA GLY A 256 2.71 -14.89 -31.80
C GLY A 256 4.11 -14.28 -31.78
N ALA A 257 4.38 -13.44 -32.77
CA ALA A 257 5.59 -12.63 -32.83
C ALA A 257 5.21 -11.22 -33.28
N PHE A 258 5.88 -10.21 -32.72
CA PHE A 258 5.80 -8.86 -33.22
C PHE A 258 6.54 -8.76 -34.56
N ASP A 259 6.21 -7.74 -35.36
CA ASP A 259 6.98 -7.42 -36.54
C ASP A 259 8.44 -7.11 -36.13
N GLU A 260 9.42 -7.80 -36.70
CA GLU A 260 10.85 -7.56 -36.41
C GLU A 260 11.27 -6.13 -36.80
N ALA A 261 10.54 -5.49 -37.71
CA ALA A 261 10.71 -4.07 -38.03
C ALA A 261 10.13 -3.13 -36.97
N LEU A 262 9.38 -3.64 -35.98
CA LEU A 262 8.91 -2.93 -34.80
C LEU A 262 9.79 -3.25 -33.58
N LEU A 263 9.90 -4.54 -33.22
CA LEU A 263 10.74 -5.01 -32.11
C LEU A 263 10.95 -6.53 -32.17
N THR A 264 11.99 -7.01 -31.48
CA THR A 264 12.23 -8.44 -31.22
C THR A 264 12.12 -8.71 -29.72
N LEU A 265 11.19 -9.55 -29.31
CA LEU A 265 11.05 -9.96 -27.91
C LEU A 265 12.09 -11.05 -27.58
N ARG A 266 12.80 -10.88 -26.46
CA ARG A 266 13.86 -11.80 -26.00
C ARG A 266 13.39 -12.71 -24.87
N GLY A 267 12.53 -12.20 -24.00
CA GLY A 267 11.97 -12.97 -22.89
C GLY A 267 10.91 -12.20 -22.14
N ALA A 268 10.08 -12.93 -21.42
CA ALA A 268 9.12 -12.38 -20.47
C ALA A 268 9.15 -13.26 -19.22
N ALA A 269 9.61 -12.71 -18.10
CA ALA A 269 9.69 -13.38 -16.82
C ALA A 269 8.59 -12.85 -15.90
N LEU A 270 7.73 -13.74 -15.40
CA LEU A 270 6.63 -13.41 -14.51
C LEU A 270 6.90 -14.01 -13.13
N THR A 271 6.79 -13.21 -12.08
CA THR A 271 6.89 -13.67 -10.70
C THR A 271 5.69 -13.17 -9.93
N ARG A 272 5.13 -13.98 -9.02
CA ARG A 272 3.97 -13.62 -8.23
C ARG A 272 4.14 -14.01 -6.77
N THR A 273 3.55 -13.20 -5.91
CA THR A 273 3.32 -13.44 -4.49
C THR A 273 1.86 -13.13 -4.16
N PRO A 274 1.35 -13.46 -2.96
CA PRO A 274 -0.03 -13.15 -2.60
C PRO A 274 -0.37 -11.64 -2.63
N LEU A 275 0.59 -10.74 -2.37
CA LEU A 275 0.33 -9.29 -2.37
C LEU A 275 0.62 -8.65 -3.73
N ASN A 276 1.63 -9.11 -4.47
CA ASN A 276 2.05 -8.45 -5.72
C ASN A 276 2.48 -9.45 -6.82
N ALA A 277 2.45 -9.00 -8.08
CA ALA A 277 3.09 -9.70 -9.19
C ALA A 277 4.01 -8.76 -9.97
N HIS A 278 5.07 -9.31 -10.56
CA HIS A 278 6.06 -8.57 -11.30
C HIS A 278 6.34 -9.23 -12.65
N LEU A 279 6.32 -8.44 -13.70
CA LEU A 279 6.60 -8.86 -15.07
C LEU A 279 7.80 -8.09 -15.61
N ALA A 280 8.86 -8.82 -15.98
CA ALA A 280 10.01 -8.27 -16.68
C ALA A 280 10.00 -8.74 -18.14
N ILE A 281 9.99 -7.79 -19.07
CA ILE A 281 10.02 -8.05 -20.52
C ILE A 281 11.36 -7.56 -21.06
N ASP A 282 12.14 -8.48 -21.61
CA ASP A 282 13.37 -8.18 -22.32
C ASP A 282 13.09 -8.11 -23.82
N PHE A 283 13.52 -7.04 -24.49
CA PHE A 283 13.26 -6.81 -25.90
C PHE A 283 14.39 -6.02 -26.57
N ILE A 284 14.45 -6.09 -27.90
CA ILE A 284 15.37 -5.32 -28.74
C ILE A 284 14.54 -4.52 -29.71
N LEU A 285 14.90 -3.25 -29.87
CA LEU A 285 14.33 -2.40 -30.89
C LEU A 285 15.18 -2.49 -32.15
N PRO A 286 14.59 -2.51 -33.34
CA PRO A 286 15.35 -2.40 -34.56
C PRO A 286 16.16 -1.11 -34.44
N THR A 287 17.42 -1.14 -34.84
CA THR A 287 18.26 0.04 -35.01
C THR A 287 17.69 0.89 -36.14
N SER A 288 16.55 1.53 -35.89
CA SER A 288 15.81 2.40 -36.80
C SER A 288 16.11 3.84 -36.42
N ALA A 289 17.40 4.16 -36.42
CA ALA A 289 17.78 5.42 -37.00
C ALA A 289 18.11 5.11 -38.43
N THR A 290 17.52 5.82 -39.39
CA THR A 290 18.24 6.02 -40.65
C THR A 290 19.56 6.67 -40.22
N PRO A 291 20.70 5.97 -40.29
CA PRO A 291 21.96 6.60 -39.93
C PRO A 291 22.09 7.82 -40.85
N PRO A 292 22.61 8.96 -40.35
CA PRO A 292 22.95 10.07 -41.24
C PRO A 292 23.74 9.49 -42.42
N ALA A 293 23.40 9.92 -43.64
CA ALA A 293 24.05 9.41 -44.83
C ALA A 293 25.56 9.63 -44.70
N SER A 294 26.37 8.82 -45.39
CA SER A 294 27.83 8.87 -45.26
C SER A 294 28.42 10.27 -45.52
N SER A 295 27.69 11.11 -46.26
CA SER A 295 27.99 12.51 -46.59
C SER A 295 27.44 13.56 -45.61
N ASP A 296 26.55 13.18 -44.70
CA ASP A 296 25.90 14.11 -43.77
C ASP A 296 26.90 14.59 -42.72
N LEU A 297 26.73 15.84 -42.30
CA LEU A 297 27.58 16.45 -41.29
C LEU A 297 27.11 16.05 -39.89
N VAL A 298 28.06 15.63 -39.07
CA VAL A 298 27.88 15.21 -37.68
C VAL A 298 28.89 15.93 -36.78
N TYR A 299 28.54 16.01 -35.51
CA TYR A 299 29.26 16.73 -34.48
C TYR A 299 30.01 15.74 -33.58
N PHE A 300 31.28 15.94 -33.28
CA PHE A 300 31.98 15.17 -32.25
C PHE A 300 33.12 15.98 -31.63
N THR A 301 33.50 15.68 -30.40
CA THR A 301 34.70 16.27 -29.79
C THR A 301 35.92 15.38 -30.05
N GLN A 302 37.12 15.98 -30.10
CA GLN A 302 38.35 15.24 -30.41
C GLN A 302 38.59 14.05 -29.46
N GLY A 303 38.27 14.22 -28.17
CA GLY A 303 38.36 13.18 -27.14
C GLY A 303 37.11 12.31 -26.94
N GLY A 304 35.98 12.65 -27.56
CA GLY A 304 34.73 11.90 -27.44
C GLY A 304 34.74 10.60 -28.24
N VAL A 305 33.98 9.60 -27.82
CA VAL A 305 33.84 8.32 -28.56
C VAL A 305 32.78 8.43 -29.66
N PHE A 306 31.76 9.26 -29.45
CA PHE A 306 30.61 9.32 -30.33
C PHE A 306 30.62 10.53 -31.27
N TYR A 307 29.99 10.35 -32.43
CA TYR A 307 29.48 11.44 -33.27
C TYR A 307 27.97 11.60 -33.11
N HIS A 308 27.50 12.83 -33.22
CA HIS A 308 26.16 13.26 -32.86
C HIS A 308 25.48 13.93 -34.06
N ALA A 309 24.18 13.72 -34.24
CA ALA A 309 23.39 14.46 -35.23
C ALA A 309 23.03 15.89 -34.74
N VAL A 310 23.06 16.10 -33.42
CA VAL A 310 22.72 17.37 -32.76
C VAL A 310 23.92 17.88 -31.97
N SER A 311 24.23 19.18 -32.10
CA SER A 311 25.46 19.80 -31.60
C SER A 311 25.55 19.97 -30.08
N ASP A 312 24.45 19.83 -29.35
CA ASP A 312 24.35 19.98 -27.89
C ASP A 312 23.89 18.69 -27.19
N CYS A 313 23.88 17.56 -27.90
CA CYS A 313 23.48 16.27 -27.35
C CYS A 313 24.32 15.91 -26.11
N MET A 314 23.65 15.50 -25.02
CA MET A 314 24.26 15.17 -23.72
C MET A 314 25.14 16.28 -23.12
N GLY A 315 24.80 17.55 -23.37
CA GLY A 315 25.55 18.67 -22.80
C GLY A 315 26.93 18.86 -23.46
N MET A 316 27.13 18.34 -24.67
CA MET A 316 28.31 18.62 -25.47
C MET A 316 28.47 20.13 -25.67
N ASP A 317 29.63 20.67 -25.33
CA ASP A 317 29.97 22.07 -25.63
C ASP A 317 30.19 22.21 -27.13
N SER A 318 29.23 22.84 -27.81
CA SER A 318 29.29 23.08 -29.25
C SER A 318 30.54 23.84 -29.71
N ASN A 319 31.22 24.57 -28.81
CA ASN A 319 32.49 25.25 -29.12
C ASN A 319 33.69 24.31 -29.22
N LEU A 320 33.57 23.08 -28.71
CA LEU A 320 34.61 22.05 -28.74
C LEU A 320 34.29 20.93 -29.75
N ALA A 321 33.17 21.03 -30.46
CA ALA A 321 32.75 20.06 -31.46
C ALA A 321 33.42 20.33 -32.82
N GLU A 322 34.04 19.31 -33.40
CA GLU A 322 34.37 19.25 -34.82
C GLU A 322 33.12 18.85 -35.61
N HIS A 323 32.94 19.44 -36.79
CA HIS A 323 31.84 19.12 -37.70
C HIS A 323 32.40 18.48 -38.97
N ARG A 324 32.19 17.18 -39.13
CA ARG A 324 32.71 16.41 -40.27
C ARG A 324 31.64 15.50 -40.85
N THR A 325 31.92 14.89 -41.99
CA THR A 325 31.03 13.87 -42.55
C THR A 325 31.02 12.61 -41.68
N VAL A 326 29.95 11.83 -41.72
CA VAL A 326 29.87 10.50 -41.06
C VAL A 326 31.07 9.63 -41.44
N THR A 327 31.42 9.57 -42.73
CA THR A 327 32.57 8.78 -43.21
C THR A 327 33.88 9.20 -42.56
N GLU A 328 34.09 10.51 -42.39
CA GLU A 328 35.28 11.03 -41.74
C GLU A 328 35.28 10.73 -40.25
N ALA A 329 34.15 10.89 -39.56
CA ALA A 329 34.01 10.56 -38.15
C ALA A 329 34.30 9.07 -37.90
N GLU A 330 33.72 8.17 -38.69
CA GLU A 330 33.99 6.72 -38.62
C GLU A 330 35.45 6.38 -38.92
N SER A 331 36.07 7.05 -39.90
CA SER A 331 37.50 6.86 -40.21
C SER A 331 38.42 7.30 -39.07
N LEU A 332 37.95 8.20 -38.21
CA LEU A 332 38.61 8.65 -36.99
C LEU A 332 38.27 7.77 -35.77
N GLY A 333 37.56 6.66 -35.98
CA GLY A 333 37.15 5.73 -34.94
C GLY A 333 36.01 6.25 -34.06
N LYS A 334 35.21 7.21 -34.54
CA LYS A 334 34.01 7.67 -33.84
C LYS A 334 32.83 6.75 -34.17
N GLU A 335 31.93 6.59 -33.21
CA GLU A 335 30.75 5.73 -33.33
C GLU A 335 29.44 6.54 -33.24
N PRO A 336 28.31 6.08 -33.79
CA PRO A 336 27.05 6.82 -33.73
C PRO A 336 26.56 7.00 -32.29
N CYS A 337 26.15 8.23 -31.93
CA CYS A 337 25.63 8.51 -30.60
C CYS A 337 24.31 7.77 -30.34
N PRO A 338 24.19 7.01 -29.25
CA PRO A 338 22.99 6.24 -28.93
C PRO A 338 21.77 7.07 -28.51
N ASN A 339 21.92 8.39 -28.33
CA ASN A 339 20.83 9.27 -27.90
C ASN A 339 20.26 10.13 -29.04
N CYS A 340 21.11 10.70 -29.90
CA CYS A 340 20.65 11.60 -30.96
C CYS A 340 20.76 11.02 -32.36
N ILE A 341 21.53 9.94 -32.53
CA ILE A 341 21.59 9.21 -33.80
C ILE A 341 20.71 8.01 -33.70
N LEU A 342 20.94 7.11 -32.74
CA LEU A 342 20.00 6.03 -32.44
C LEU A 342 18.83 6.64 -31.66
N VAL A 343 17.76 7.05 -32.35
CA VAL A 343 16.53 7.45 -31.65
C VAL A 343 16.02 6.20 -30.96
N LEU A 344 16.15 6.10 -29.63
CA LEU A 344 15.47 5.06 -28.87
C LEU A 344 13.97 5.36 -29.03
N PRO A 345 13.19 4.48 -29.66
CA PRO A 345 11.75 4.65 -29.65
C PRO A 345 11.27 4.72 -28.21
N GLU A 346 10.47 5.73 -27.90
CA GLU A 346 9.65 5.78 -26.69
C GLU A 346 8.61 4.66 -26.82
N MET A 347 8.97 3.43 -26.47
CA MET A 347 8.10 2.26 -26.46
C MET A 347 7.93 1.77 -25.03
N ARG A 348 6.70 1.36 -24.70
CA ARG A 348 6.40 0.62 -23.47
C ARG A 348 5.36 -0.45 -23.74
N PHE A 349 5.46 -1.54 -23.01
CA PHE A 349 4.47 -2.59 -22.92
C PHE A 349 3.38 -2.20 -21.93
N ALA A 350 2.19 -2.74 -22.15
CA ALA A 350 1.11 -2.78 -21.18
C ALA A 350 0.46 -4.16 -21.20
N LEU A 351 0.07 -4.67 -20.03
CA LEU A 351 -0.62 -5.95 -19.92
C LEU A 351 -2.08 -5.73 -19.53
N LEU A 352 -3.00 -6.26 -20.34
CA LEU A 352 -4.43 -6.08 -20.15
C LEU A 352 -5.14 -7.43 -20.01
N ALA A 353 -6.19 -7.46 -19.20
CA ALA A 353 -7.15 -8.56 -19.22
C ALA A 353 -7.92 -8.58 -20.55
N GLU A 354 -8.58 -9.70 -20.88
CA GLU A 354 -9.38 -9.83 -22.11
C GLU A 354 -10.53 -8.81 -22.20
N ASP A 355 -11.02 -8.30 -21.07
CA ASP A 355 -12.04 -7.25 -21.03
C ASP A 355 -11.47 -5.84 -21.28
N GLY A 356 -10.17 -5.71 -21.56
CA GLY A 356 -9.48 -4.46 -21.82
C GLY A 356 -9.06 -3.69 -20.55
N ARG A 357 -9.22 -4.28 -19.36
CA ARG A 357 -8.76 -3.68 -18.10
C ARG A 357 -7.24 -3.79 -17.98
N ASN A 358 -6.60 -2.70 -17.57
CA ASN A 358 -5.16 -2.69 -17.28
C ASN A 358 -4.86 -3.51 -16.02
N LEU A 359 -3.85 -4.38 -16.08
CA LEU A 359 -3.39 -5.21 -14.96
C LEU A 359 -2.22 -4.57 -14.18
N GLU A 360 -1.63 -3.49 -14.68
CA GLU A 360 -0.58 -2.72 -14.00
C GLU A 360 -1.14 -1.97 -12.78
N MET A 361 -0.45 -2.10 -11.64
CA MET A 361 -0.86 -1.57 -10.32
C MET A 361 0.10 -0.53 -9.74
N GLY A 362 1.23 -0.30 -10.41
CA GLY A 362 2.35 0.48 -9.91
C GLY A 362 3.15 1.15 -11.01
N GLN A 363 4.42 1.41 -10.72
CA GLN A 363 5.32 2.03 -11.68
C GLN A 363 5.76 0.98 -12.71
N SER A 364 5.88 1.44 -13.95
CA SER A 364 6.60 0.73 -14.99
C SER A 364 7.85 1.52 -15.31
N SER A 365 9.00 0.86 -15.34
CA SER A 365 10.26 1.44 -15.78
C SER A 365 10.79 0.68 -16.99
N VAL A 366 11.41 1.41 -17.91
CA VAL A 366 12.11 0.86 -19.07
C VAL A 366 13.57 1.26 -18.91
N GLU A 367 14.45 0.26 -18.88
CA GLU A 367 15.87 0.43 -18.70
C GLU A 367 16.64 -0.28 -19.81
N ILE A 368 17.90 0.13 -20.00
CA ILE A 368 18.80 -0.53 -20.93
C ILE A 368 19.30 -1.80 -20.26
N SER A 369 18.88 -2.96 -20.75
CA SER A 369 19.20 -4.26 -20.15
C SER A 369 20.62 -4.74 -20.48
N ASN A 370 21.16 -4.30 -21.62
CA ASN A 370 22.55 -4.51 -22.00
C ASN A 370 23.08 -3.29 -22.75
N SER A 371 24.25 -2.81 -22.34
CA SER A 371 25.07 -1.96 -23.21
C SER A 371 25.90 -2.86 -24.10
N GLY A 372 25.65 -2.78 -25.41
CA GLY A 372 26.55 -3.29 -26.42
C GLY A 372 27.91 -2.56 -26.36
N PRO A 373 28.86 -2.95 -27.22
CA PRO A 373 30.14 -2.27 -27.32
C PRO A 373 29.94 -0.75 -27.31
N TRP A 374 30.73 -0.08 -26.46
CA TRP A 374 30.81 1.38 -26.39
C TRP A 374 29.56 2.10 -25.88
N GLY A 375 28.52 1.42 -25.40
CA GLY A 375 27.35 2.07 -24.77
C GLY A 375 26.12 2.20 -25.67
N ALA A 376 26.11 1.54 -26.84
CA ALA A 376 24.88 1.35 -27.60
C ALA A 376 23.91 0.44 -26.82
N ALA A 377 22.62 0.76 -26.77
CA ALA A 377 21.64 -0.14 -26.17
C ALA A 377 21.48 -1.37 -27.07
N ASP A 378 21.89 -2.55 -26.59
CA ASP A 378 21.75 -3.85 -27.28
C ASP A 378 20.54 -4.66 -26.75
N GLY A 379 19.79 -4.05 -25.83
CA GLY A 379 18.58 -4.60 -25.25
C GLY A 379 17.95 -3.65 -24.27
N PHE A 380 16.64 -3.76 -24.16
CA PHE A 380 15.82 -3.04 -23.20
C PHE A 380 15.15 -4.07 -22.28
N ARG A 381 14.93 -3.66 -21.04
CA ARG A 381 14.11 -4.36 -20.07
C ARG A 381 13.02 -3.42 -19.61
N GLN A 382 11.78 -3.86 -19.70
CA GLN A 382 10.68 -3.20 -19.01
C GLN A 382 10.24 -4.05 -17.83
N THR A 383 10.21 -3.43 -16.66
CA THR A 383 9.67 -4.01 -15.42
C THR A 383 8.32 -3.38 -15.11
N MET A 384 7.33 -4.21 -14.78
CA MET A 384 5.96 -3.80 -14.48
C MET A 384 5.47 -4.48 -13.20
N ASP A 385 4.91 -3.67 -12.30
CA ASP A 385 4.14 -4.16 -11.16
C ASP A 385 2.69 -4.41 -11.56
N LEU A 386 2.22 -5.64 -11.31
CA LEU A 386 0.89 -6.11 -11.67
C LEU A 386 0.09 -6.51 -10.42
N THR A 387 -1.24 -6.56 -10.55
CA THR A 387 -2.07 -7.23 -9.53
C THR A 387 -1.64 -8.68 -9.32
N SER A 388 -1.64 -9.18 -8.08
CA SER A 388 -1.36 -10.60 -7.82
C SER A 388 -2.47 -11.52 -8.33
N VAL A 389 -3.68 -10.99 -8.56
CA VAL A 389 -4.81 -11.74 -9.10
C VAL A 389 -4.81 -11.63 -10.63
N LEU A 390 -3.96 -12.44 -11.27
CA LEU A 390 -3.80 -12.46 -12.71
C LEU A 390 -4.80 -13.43 -13.39
N PRO A 391 -5.40 -13.05 -14.54
CA PRO A 391 -6.21 -13.96 -15.33
C PRO A 391 -5.34 -15.02 -16.04
N GLU A 392 -5.95 -16.14 -16.46
CA GLU A 392 -5.25 -17.16 -17.26
C GLU A 392 -4.91 -16.65 -18.67
N THR A 393 -5.75 -15.79 -19.23
CA THR A 393 -5.59 -15.21 -20.56
C THR A 393 -5.57 -13.67 -20.49
N CYS A 394 -4.71 -13.07 -21.31
CA CYS A 394 -4.48 -11.63 -21.32
C CYS A 394 -3.97 -11.16 -22.70
N VAL A 395 -3.77 -9.85 -22.85
CA VAL A 395 -3.23 -9.23 -24.06
C VAL A 395 -2.03 -8.37 -23.68
N LEU A 396 -0.91 -8.59 -24.37
CA LEU A 396 0.27 -7.74 -24.28
C LEU A 396 0.22 -6.70 -25.39
N GLN A 397 0.12 -5.43 -25.02
CA GLN A 397 0.14 -4.30 -25.95
C GLN A 397 1.52 -3.64 -25.96
N VAL A 398 1.94 -3.22 -27.15
CA VAL A 398 3.09 -2.33 -27.35
C VAL A 398 2.53 -0.95 -27.63
N LEU A 399 2.94 0.02 -26.83
CA LEU A 399 2.48 1.40 -26.89
C LEU A 399 3.64 2.31 -27.28
N ASN A 400 3.34 3.36 -28.04
CA ASN A 400 4.19 4.53 -28.07
C ASN A 400 4.08 5.25 -26.72
N ALA A 401 5.18 5.38 -25.98
CA ALA A 401 5.18 5.93 -24.63
C ALA A 401 4.90 7.45 -24.61
N ALA A 402 5.18 8.17 -25.70
CA ALA A 402 4.86 9.60 -25.83
C ALA A 402 3.36 9.84 -26.08
N THR A 403 2.77 9.07 -27.01
CA THR A 403 1.41 9.32 -27.52
C THR A 403 0.36 8.42 -26.88
N GLY A 404 0.76 7.30 -26.29
CA GLY A 404 -0.13 6.24 -25.80
C GLY A 404 -0.78 5.42 -26.93
N GLU A 405 -0.36 5.61 -28.19
CA GLU A 405 -0.90 4.88 -29.33
C GLU A 405 -0.51 3.40 -29.27
N VAL A 406 -1.48 2.50 -29.51
CA VAL A 406 -1.23 1.06 -29.62
C VAL A 406 -0.55 0.78 -30.95
N LEU A 407 0.71 0.34 -30.89
CA LEU A 407 1.53 -0.01 -32.05
C LEU A 407 1.30 -1.47 -32.46
N ALA A 408 1.12 -2.36 -31.49
CA ALA A 408 0.84 -3.77 -31.71
C ALA A 408 0.21 -4.40 -30.47
N GLU A 409 -0.45 -5.55 -30.66
CA GLU A 409 -0.99 -6.35 -29.57
C GLU A 409 -0.87 -7.84 -29.87
N LEU A 410 -0.58 -8.64 -28.85
CA LEU A 410 -0.50 -10.09 -28.95
C LEU A 410 -1.27 -10.77 -27.81
N PRO A 411 -2.07 -11.82 -28.09
CA PRO A 411 -2.72 -12.60 -27.06
C PRO A 411 -1.67 -13.40 -26.27
N CYS A 412 -1.86 -13.49 -24.96
CA CYS A 412 -0.92 -14.13 -24.04
C CYS A 412 -1.65 -15.06 -23.06
N ASN A 413 -0.97 -16.11 -22.62
CA ASN A 413 -1.43 -16.98 -21.53
C ASN A 413 -0.48 -16.86 -20.34
N ILE A 414 -1.04 -16.87 -19.14
CA ILE A 414 -0.27 -16.86 -17.89
C ILE A 414 -0.32 -18.24 -17.28
N HIS A 415 0.85 -18.82 -17.03
CA HIS A 415 0.98 -20.11 -16.38
C HIS A 415 1.86 -19.99 -15.14
N PHE A 416 1.34 -20.39 -14.00
CA PHE A 416 2.13 -20.65 -12.81
C PHE A 416 2.25 -22.16 -12.65
N GLY A 417 3.45 -22.65 -12.33
CA GLY A 417 3.67 -24.07 -12.12
C GLY A 417 2.72 -24.60 -11.05
N ALA A 418 1.93 -25.62 -11.38
CA ALA A 418 1.32 -26.45 -10.35
C ALA A 418 2.44 -27.30 -9.75
N ASN A 419 2.74 -27.11 -8.47
CA ASN A 419 3.44 -28.15 -7.71
C ASN A 419 2.60 -29.44 -7.68
#